data_AF-A0A0F9ETW4-F1
#
_entry.id   AF-A0A0F9ETW4-F1
#
_cell.length_a   1.000
_cell.length_b   1.000
_cell.length_c   1.000
_cell.angle_alpha   90.00
_cell.angle_beta   90.00
_cell.angle_gamma   90.00
#
_symmetry.space_group_name_H-M   'P 1'
#
loop_
_entity.id
_entity.type
_entity.pdbx_description
1 polymer ?
#
loop_
_entity_poly.entity_id
_entity_poly.type
_entity_poly.pdbx_seq_one_letter_code
_entity_poly.pdbx_strand_id
1 'polypeptide(L)' 'MSDSKFIDTPEGRRIAYHKTDGAGPCVVFLGGLKSDMMGTKAVYLEDWARAEGRAFLRFDYSGHG' A
#
# COMPACT_ATOMS: atom_id res chain seq x y z
N MET A 1 2.19 11.83 8.28
CA MET A 1 1.93 10.76 7.31
C MET A 1 2.97 10.88 6.22
N SER A 2 3.59 9.77 5.80
CA SER A 2 4.56 9.80 4.70
C SER A 2 3.86 10.17 3.40
N ASP A 3 4.54 10.94 2.55
CA ASP A 3 4.04 11.27 1.22
C ASP A 3 3.84 10.00 0.39
N SER A 4 2.69 9.92 -0.27
CA SER A 4 2.37 8.84 -1.19
C SER A 4 3.34 8.85 -2.37
N LYS A 5 3.88 7.68 -2.71
CA LYS A 5 4.61 7.48 -3.97
C LYS A 5 3.63 7.10 -5.06
N PHE A 6 4.03 7.29 -6.32
CA PHE A 6 3.18 7.00 -7.47
C PHE A 6 3.90 6.11 -8.47
N ILE A 7 3.15 5.23 -9.13
CA ILE A 7 3.57 4.56 -10.36
C ILE A 7 2.61 4.95 -11.48
N ASP A 8 3.14 5.13 -12.68
CA ASP A 8 2.35 5.26 -13.89
C ASP A 8 2.33 3.90 -14.59
N THR A 9 1.13 3.39 -14.87
CA THR A 9 0.95 2.10 -15.56
C THR A 9 1.02 2.28 -17.08
N PRO A 10 1.32 1.22 -17.85
CA PRO A 10 1.30 1.27 -19.32
C PRO A 10 -0.04 1.72 -19.92
N GLU A 11 -1.15 1.55 -19.19
CA GLU A 11 -2.49 1.99 -19.58
C GLU A 11 -2.81 3.44 -19.20
N GLY A 12 -1.81 4.21 -18.73
CA GLY A 12 -1.95 5.62 -18.39
C GLY A 12 -2.61 5.88 -17.03
N ARG A 13 -2.64 4.89 -16.12
CA ARG A 13 -3.17 5.08 -14.77
C ARG A 13 -2.07 5.52 -13.84
N ARG A 14 -2.35 6.53 -13.02
CA ARG A 14 -1.46 6.95 -11.93
C ARG A 14 -1.94 6.35 -10.61
N ILE A 15 -1.14 5.47 -10.01
CA ILE A 15 -1.52 4.70 -8.82
C ILE A 15 -0.68 5.16 -7.63
N ALA A 16 -1.36 5.62 -6.58
CA ALA A 16 -0.75 5.97 -5.31
C ALA A 16 -0.43 4.70 -4.50
N TYR A 17 0.73 4.66 -3.86
CA TYR A 17 1.12 3.54 -3.01
C TYR A 17 2.02 3.97 -1.85
N HIS A 18 1.99 3.17 -0.78
CA HIS A 18 2.89 3.23 0.36
C HIS A 18 3.64 1.91 0.44
N LYS A 19 4.97 1.97 0.31
CA LYS A 19 5.87 0.82 0.44
C LYS A 19 6.74 1.00 1.68
N THR A 20 6.67 0.04 2.59
CA THR A 20 7.60 -0.11 3.69
C THR A 20 8.67 -1.12 3.28
N ASP A 21 9.94 -0.70 3.37
CA ASP A 21 11.08 -1.57 3.14
C ASP A 21 11.29 -2.51 4.34
N GLY A 22 11.78 -3.72 4.09
CA GLY A 22 12.02 -4.74 5.11
C GLY A 22 12.47 -6.06 4.50
N ALA A 23 12.63 -7.08 5.33
CA ALA A 23 12.97 -8.43 4.92
C ALA A 23 11.82 -9.10 4.14
N GLY A 24 12.18 -9.97 3.21
CA GLY A 24 11.21 -10.66 2.34
C GLY A 24 10.47 -11.81 3.01
N PRO A 25 9.40 -12.34 2.38
CA PRO A 25 8.71 -11.80 1.20
C PRO A 25 7.90 -10.54 1.52
N CYS A 26 7.62 -9.72 0.50
CA CYS A 26 6.77 -8.53 0.68
C CYS A 26 5.30 -8.94 0.80
N VAL A 27 4.64 -8.47 1.86
CA VAL A 27 3.19 -8.62 2.03
C VAL A 27 2.49 -7.50 1.27
N VAL A 28 1.54 -7.85 0.40
CA VAL A 28 0.77 -6.88 -0.37
C VAL A 28 -0.67 -6.88 0.12
N PHE A 29 -1.14 -5.73 0.60
CA PHE A 29 -2.54 -5.55 1.00
C PHE A 29 -3.40 -5.13 -0.19
N LEU A 30 -4.44 -5.93 -0.46
CA LEU A 30 -5.46 -5.65 -1.47
C LEU A 30 -6.72 -5.16 -0.77
N GLY A 31 -7.07 -3.90 -1.02
CA GLY A 31 -8.23 -3.26 -0.40
C GLY A 31 -9.56 -3.95 -0.76
N GLY A 32 -10.56 -3.76 0.09
CA GLY A 32 -11.93 -4.17 -0.23
C GLY A 32 -12.60 -3.21 -1.21
N LEU A 33 -13.80 -3.58 -1.67
CA LEU A 33 -14.64 -2.72 -2.51
C LEU A 33 -14.85 -1.34 -1.85
N LYS A 34 -14.66 -0.25 -2.61
CA LYS A 34 -14.83 1.15 -2.17
C LYS A 34 -13.96 1.53 -0.95
N SER A 35 -12.85 0.85 -0.72
CA SER A 35 -11.87 1.20 0.31
C SER A 35 -10.62 1.81 -0.34
N ASP A 36 -9.99 2.74 0.36
CA ASP A 36 -8.66 3.27 0.01
C ASP A 36 -7.54 2.54 0.78
N MET A 37 -6.29 2.86 0.45
CA MET A 37 -5.11 2.32 1.11
C MET A 37 -4.89 2.84 2.53
N MET A 38 -5.69 3.80 3.00
CA MET A 38 -5.59 4.36 4.36
C MET A 38 -6.57 3.74 5.35
N GLY A 39 -7.41 2.82 4.89
CA GLY A 39 -8.29 2.04 5.77
C GLY A 39 -7.55 1.37 6.93
N THR A 40 -8.22 1.27 8.07
CA THR A 40 -7.65 0.79 9.35
C THR A 40 -6.96 -0.57 9.25
N LYS A 41 -7.48 -1.50 8.45
CA LYS A 41 -6.85 -2.81 8.22
C LYS A 41 -5.51 -2.70 7.49
N ALA A 42 -5.40 -1.79 6.53
CA ALA A 42 -4.20 -1.60 5.73
C ALA A 42 -3.08 -1.00 6.59
N VAL A 43 -3.40 0.03 7.36
CA VAL A 43 -2.45 0.69 8.27
C VAL A 43 -2.05 -0.24 9.41
N TYR A 44 -2.99 -0.98 9.99
CA TYR A 44 -2.69 -1.97 11.03
C TYR A 44 -1.69 -3.03 10.56
N LEU A 45 -1.86 -3.56 9.34
CA LEU A 45 -0.93 -4.53 8.78
C LEU A 45 0.43 -3.92 8.43
N GLU A 46 0.47 -2.65 8.03
CA GLU A 46 1.72 -1.93 7.83
C GLU A 46 2.50 -1.79 9.14
N ASP A 47 1.82 -1.39 10.23
CA ASP A 47 2.43 -1.25 11.55
C ASP A 47 2.96 -2.59 12.07
N TRP A 48 2.19 -3.66 11.89
CA TRP A 48 2.65 -5.03 12.19
C TRP A 48 3.87 -5.41 11.36
N ALA A 49 3.87 -5.15 10.05
CA ALA A 49 5.01 -5.46 9.20
C ALA A 49 6.27 -4.67 9.59
N ARG A 50 6.12 -3.40 9.97
CA ARG A 50 7.21 -2.57 10.52
C ARG A 50 7.79 -3.16 11.79
N ALA A 51 6.93 -3.59 12.72
CA ALA A 51 7.35 -4.21 13.98
C ALA A 51 8.12 -5.53 13.74
N GLU A 52 7.71 -6.31 12.74
CA GLU A 52 8.35 -7.58 12.37
C GLU A 52 9.54 -7.41 11.40
N GLY A 53 9.87 -6.18 11.01
CA GLY A 53 10.94 -5.91 10.04
C GLY A 53 10.67 -6.49 8.64
N ARG A 54 9.40 -6.64 8.25
CA ARG A 54 8.96 -7.22 6.97
C ARG A 54 8.66 -6.14 5.93
N ALA A 55 8.96 -6.44 4.67
CA ALA A 55 8.54 -5.57 3.57
C ALA A 55 7.01 -5.61 3.41
N PHE A 56 6.39 -4.45 3.16
CA PHE A 56 4.94 -4.33 3.02
C PHE A 56 4.55 -3.29 1.96
N LEU A 57 3.45 -3.54 1.25
CA LEU A 57 2.90 -2.66 0.24
C LEU A 57 1.38 -2.53 0.38
N ARG A 58 0.88 -1.30 0.33
CA ARG A 58 -0.53 -0.96 0.13
C ARG A 58 -0.66 0.15 -0.91
N PHE A 59 -1.76 0.15 -1.66
CA PHE A 59 -1.97 1.07 -2.78
C PHE A 59 -3.46 1.30 -3.03
N ASP A 60 -3.77 2.41 -3.70
CA ASP A 60 -5.13 2.72 -4.12
C ASP A 60 -5.46 2.07 -5.47
N TYR A 61 -6.62 1.45 -5.58
CA TYR A 61 -7.10 1.03 -6.89
C TYR A 61 -7.32 2.23 -7.80
N SER A 62 -7.27 2.01 -9.12
CA SER A 62 -7.61 3.06 -10.07
C SER A 62 -8.99 3.65 -9.79
N GLY A 63 -9.08 4.99 -9.72
CA GLY A 63 -10.32 5.70 -9.42
C GLY A 63 -10.76 5.63 -7.94
N HIS A 64 -9.89 5.19 -7.04
CA HIS A 64 -10.05 5.23 -5.58
C HIS A 64 -8.88 6.00 -4.96
N GLY A 65 -9.08 6.54 -3.75
CA GLY A 65 -8.13 7.43 -3.09
C GLY A 65 -8.35 8.91 -3.42
#